data_AF-A0A7S1KEL3-F1
#
_entry.id   AF-A0A7S1KEL3-F1
#
_cell.length_a   1.000
_cell.length_b   1.000
_cell.length_c   1.000
_cell.angle_alpha   90.00
_cell.angle_beta   90.00
_cell.angle_gamma   90.00
#
_symmetry.space_group_name_H-M   'P 1'
#
loop_
_entity.id
_entity.type
_entity.pdbx_description
1 polymer ?
#
loop_
_entity_poly.entity_id
_entity_poly.type
_entity_poly.pdbx_seq_one_letter_code
_entity_poly.pdbx_strand_id
1 'polypeptide(L)'
;MVMTGAKGSKVNYSMIGAMLSQQDLEGRRVPMMFTSKALPCFAKYDLGARNGGLIMDRFLTGLRPPEYFFHCMSGREGLVDTAVKTAKSGYLQRALMKTMEGITSLYDSTVRDADGLVLQFKYGEDGVDVMKSPYVDKFEYALDNLAILQSRYSTDKAMSTPNVARSIRRADDYSKQVARELRSIRQAVKERNQQRKAVEERQFDLGPAIERIETTFKDPWKEVDDPAPSNPEMSPPDPSAEKYHPMANVGSTSEKYREKIFEWIRGNPFLLKDAEAYIAQMGEEGLEEEDSKKKKETKIKHVAQGKLMTPQEFRVMMMLKYHDGLLQPGENVGCVAAQSIGEPSTQMTLNTFHLAGSGGATNVTLGIPRLVEILQRASRKQKTPLAYVA
;
A
#
# COMPACT_ATOMS: atom_id res chain seq x y z
N MET A 1 23.89 -9.52 19.28
CA MET A 1 22.99 -8.36 19.52
C MET A 1 22.54 -7.71 18.22
N VAL A 2 23.45 -7.19 17.39
CA VAL A 2 23.08 -6.54 16.11
C VAL A 2 22.52 -7.55 15.09
N MET A 3 23.21 -8.66 14.82
CA MET A 3 22.74 -9.66 13.82
C MET A 3 21.43 -10.35 14.22
N THR A 4 21.16 -10.46 15.52
CA THR A 4 19.95 -11.06 16.08
C THR A 4 18.78 -10.08 16.16
N GLY A 5 18.98 -8.80 15.80
CA GLY A 5 17.94 -7.75 15.89
C GLY A 5 17.56 -7.34 17.32
N ALA A 6 18.34 -7.75 18.34
CA ALA A 6 17.98 -7.52 19.73
C ALA A 6 18.13 -6.03 20.13
N LYS A 7 19.28 -5.43 19.82
CA LYS A 7 19.55 -4.01 20.06
C LYS A 7 20.73 -3.53 19.21
N GLY A 8 20.60 -2.31 18.70
CA GLY A 8 21.61 -1.65 17.87
C GLY A 8 21.57 -2.10 16.41
N SER A 9 22.20 -1.29 15.56
CA SER A 9 22.30 -1.53 14.12
C SER A 9 23.75 -1.77 13.69
N LYS A 10 23.94 -2.18 12.43
CA LYS A 10 25.28 -2.28 11.82
C LYS A 10 26.01 -0.94 11.84
N VAL A 11 25.27 0.17 11.74
CA VAL A 11 25.81 1.54 11.83
C VAL A 11 26.36 1.83 13.22
N ASN A 12 25.67 1.41 14.29
CA ASN A 12 26.20 1.57 15.65
C ASN A 12 27.51 0.79 15.84
N TYR A 13 27.56 -0.43 15.30
CA TYR A 13 28.77 -1.25 15.33
C TYR A 13 29.93 -0.59 14.56
N SER A 14 29.67 -0.04 13.36
CA SER A 14 30.71 0.64 12.59
C SER A 14 31.20 1.93 13.27
N MET A 15 30.34 2.69 13.93
CA MET A 15 30.74 3.88 14.69
C MET A 15 31.66 3.54 15.89
N ILE A 16 31.42 2.39 16.53
CA ILE A 16 32.26 1.93 17.65
C ILE A 16 33.58 1.33 17.15
N GLY A 17 33.52 0.48 16.11
CA GLY A 17 34.65 -0.33 15.66
C GLY A 17 35.54 0.31 14.58
N ALA A 18 35.00 1.17 13.72
CA ALA A 18 35.68 1.71 12.55
C ALA A 18 35.87 3.23 12.60
N MET A 19 34.80 4.01 12.38
CA MET A 19 34.82 5.48 12.41
C MET A 19 33.40 6.04 12.58
N LEU A 20 33.27 7.26 13.13
CA LEU A 20 31.97 7.95 13.26
C LEU A 20 31.41 8.46 11.93
N SER A 21 32.28 8.75 10.95
CA SER A 21 31.94 9.35 9.66
C SER A 21 31.52 10.83 9.75
N GLN A 22 31.04 11.36 8.63
CA GLN A 22 30.63 12.75 8.45
C GLN A 22 29.50 13.13 9.41
N GLN A 23 29.69 14.21 10.16
CA GLN A 23 28.61 14.83 10.92
C GLN A 23 27.88 15.82 10.02
N ASP A 24 26.58 15.60 9.84
CA ASP A 24 25.70 16.49 9.11
C ASP A 24 24.86 17.31 10.08
N LEU A 25 24.67 18.58 9.73
CA LEU A 25 23.82 19.54 10.44
C LEU A 25 22.79 20.12 9.46
N GLU A 26 21.51 19.91 9.71
CA GLU A 26 20.39 20.34 8.85
C GLU A 26 20.55 19.90 7.37
N GLY A 27 21.14 18.71 7.15
CA GLY A 27 21.43 18.18 5.81
C GLY A 27 22.60 18.85 5.09
N ARG A 28 23.36 19.70 5.79
CA ARG A 28 24.60 20.33 5.31
C ARG A 28 25.79 19.84 6.15
N ARG A 29 27.00 20.08 5.66
CA ARG A 29 28.20 19.93 6.49
C ARG A 29 28.24 21.02 7.57
N VAL A 30 29.17 20.87 8.51
CA VAL A 30 29.42 21.84 9.57
C VAL A 30 29.46 23.27 9.01
N PRO A 31 28.67 24.22 9.56
CA PRO A 31 28.62 25.58 9.05
C PRO A 31 29.92 26.33 9.36
N MET A 32 30.29 27.21 8.43
CA MET A 32 31.45 28.09 8.60
C MET A 32 31.05 29.35 9.37
N MET A 33 31.90 29.80 10.27
CA MET A 33 31.74 31.09 10.95
C MET A 33 31.92 32.25 9.96
N PHE A 34 31.52 33.47 10.35
CA PHE A 34 31.73 34.68 9.54
C PHE A 34 33.19 34.90 9.14
N THR A 35 34.14 34.44 9.98
CA THR A 35 35.59 34.47 9.71
C THR A 35 36.03 33.46 8.65
N SER A 36 35.12 32.66 8.11
CA SER A 36 35.38 31.55 7.18
C SER A 36 36.25 30.45 7.77
N LYS A 37 36.01 30.12 9.05
CA LYS A 37 36.59 28.99 9.78
C LYS A 37 35.46 28.12 10.36
N ALA A 38 35.61 26.79 10.41
CA ALA A 38 34.62 25.96 11.12
C ALA A 38 34.83 26.00 12.64
N LEU A 39 36.08 26.04 13.09
CA LEU A 39 36.48 26.27 14.48
C LEU A 39 37.70 27.18 14.56
N PRO A 40 37.94 27.86 15.70
CA PRO A 40 39.10 28.75 15.88
C PRO A 40 40.45 28.06 15.64
N CYS A 41 40.53 26.75 15.90
CA CYS A 41 41.73 25.93 15.71
C CYS A 41 42.06 25.63 14.24
N PHE A 42 41.11 25.81 13.32
CA PHE A 42 41.34 25.58 11.90
C PHE A 42 41.82 26.86 11.19
N ALA A 43 42.55 26.66 10.09
CA ALA A 43 42.95 27.74 9.20
C ALA A 43 41.73 28.31 8.45
N LYS A 44 41.87 29.55 8.00
CA LYS A 44 40.82 30.19 7.18
C LYS A 44 40.70 29.45 5.85
N TYR A 45 39.47 29.12 5.44
CA TYR A 45 39.20 28.36 4.21
C TYR A 45 39.91 27.00 4.12
N ASP A 46 40.13 26.33 5.25
CA ASP A 46 40.72 24.99 5.24
C ASP A 46 39.81 24.00 4.49
N LEU A 47 40.35 23.37 3.44
CA LEU A 47 39.64 22.39 2.60
C LEU A 47 39.72 20.95 3.16
N GLY A 48 40.42 20.76 4.29
CA GLY A 48 40.54 19.46 4.93
C GLY A 48 39.19 18.86 5.33
N ALA A 49 39.03 17.55 5.10
CA ALA A 49 37.78 16.85 5.40
C ALA A 49 37.38 16.96 6.89
N ARG A 50 38.36 17.00 7.80
CA ARG A 50 38.15 17.21 9.24
C ARG A 50 37.55 18.58 9.57
N ASN A 51 37.95 19.64 8.87
CA ASN A 51 37.34 20.97 9.02
C ASN A 51 35.87 20.95 8.59
N GLY A 52 35.52 20.11 7.60
CA GLY A 52 34.15 19.89 7.15
C GLY A 52 33.29 19.00 8.05
N GLY A 53 33.80 18.50 9.18
CA GLY A 53 33.05 17.64 10.11
C GLY A 53 33.18 16.13 9.86
N LEU A 54 34.13 15.67 9.04
CA LEU A 54 34.43 14.25 8.89
C LEU A 54 35.24 13.73 10.08
N ILE A 55 34.62 12.85 10.88
CA ILE A 55 35.26 12.21 12.04
C ILE A 55 35.79 10.84 11.62
N MET A 56 37.11 10.74 11.50
CA MET A 56 37.80 9.49 11.14
C MET A 56 38.07 8.60 12.37
N ASP A 57 38.04 9.18 13.57
CA ASP A 57 38.25 8.44 14.81
C ASP A 57 36.96 7.69 15.20
N ARG A 58 37.09 6.74 16.12
CA ARG A 58 36.02 5.84 16.58
C ARG A 58 35.81 5.96 18.08
N PHE A 59 34.62 5.57 18.56
CA PHE A 59 34.32 5.61 19.99
C PHE A 59 35.27 4.75 20.83
N LEU A 60 35.78 3.64 20.30
CA LEU A 60 36.69 2.74 21.03
C LEU A 60 38.03 3.42 21.40
N THR A 61 38.58 4.26 20.52
CA THR A 61 39.87 4.94 20.74
C THR A 61 39.72 6.34 21.32
N GLY A 62 38.50 6.86 21.35
CA GLY A 62 38.20 8.24 21.73
C GLY A 62 38.27 9.21 20.54
N LEU A 63 37.69 10.40 20.73
CA LEU A 63 37.60 11.47 19.73
C LEU A 63 38.56 12.61 20.08
N ARG A 64 39.16 13.23 19.05
CA ARG A 64 39.94 14.47 19.24
C ARG A 64 39.04 15.65 19.62
N PRO A 65 39.56 16.67 20.33
CA PRO A 65 38.73 17.78 20.81
C PRO A 65 37.90 18.53 19.74
N PRO A 66 38.44 18.84 18.53
CA PRO A 66 37.63 19.46 17.47
C PRO A 66 36.50 18.56 16.96
N GLU A 67 36.74 17.25 16.87
CA GLU A 67 35.78 16.26 16.37
C GLU A 67 34.70 15.95 17.41
N TYR A 68 35.09 15.88 18.68
CA TYR A 68 34.16 15.79 19.80
C TYR A 68 33.15 16.95 19.78
N PHE A 69 33.61 18.16 19.51
CA PHE A 69 32.73 19.33 19.42
C PHE A 69 31.72 19.23 18.26
N PHE A 70 32.15 18.81 17.07
CA PHE A 70 31.24 18.58 15.95
C PHE A 70 30.23 17.46 16.23
N HIS A 71 30.66 16.40 16.92
CA HIS A 71 29.74 15.34 17.34
C HIS A 71 28.68 15.86 18.34
N CYS A 72 29.08 16.71 19.29
CA CYS A 72 28.14 17.36 20.22
C CYS A 72 27.12 18.27 19.49
N MET A 73 27.52 18.95 18.42
CA MET A 73 26.59 19.74 17.60
C MET A 73 25.50 18.86 16.98
N SER A 74 25.90 17.75 16.34
CA SER A 74 24.95 16.80 15.73
C SER A 74 24.05 16.14 16.78
N GLY A 75 24.61 15.79 17.94
CA GLY A 75 23.83 15.27 19.07
C GLY A 75 22.79 16.25 19.58
N ARG A 76 23.12 17.55 19.66
CA ARG A 76 22.19 18.60 20.10
C ARG A 76 21.05 18.83 19.10
N GLU A 77 21.33 18.79 17.80
CA GLU A 77 20.31 18.91 16.77
C GLU A 77 19.24 17.82 16.92
N GLY A 78 19.65 16.56 17.08
CA GLY A 78 18.71 15.45 17.30
C GLY A 78 17.82 15.64 18.55
N LEU A 79 18.39 16.19 19.64
CA LEU A 79 17.63 16.50 20.86
C LEU A 79 16.61 17.64 20.64
N VAL A 80 17.01 18.70 19.94
CA VAL A 80 16.13 19.84 19.63
C VAL A 80 14.97 19.40 18.73
N ASP A 81 15.26 18.59 17.71
CA ASP A 81 14.26 18.04 16.81
C ASP A 81 13.24 17.17 17.54
N THR A 82 13.70 16.35 18.47
CA THR A 82 12.83 15.54 19.33
C THR A 82 11.92 16.42 20.19
N ALA A 83 12.44 17.53 20.74
CA ALA A 83 11.66 18.43 21.59
C ALA A 83 10.59 19.22 20.80
N VAL A 84 10.90 19.70 19.60
CA VAL A 84 10.00 20.60 18.85
C VAL A 84 8.97 19.83 18.00
N LYS A 85 9.37 18.71 17.39
CA LYS A 85 8.52 18.04 16.39
C LYS A 85 7.44 17.15 17.03
N THR A 86 7.67 16.64 18.25
CA THR A 86 6.70 15.85 19.03
C THR A 86 5.43 16.61 19.39
N ALA A 87 5.50 17.92 19.67
CA ALA A 87 4.31 18.72 19.97
C ALA A 87 3.34 18.82 18.77
N LYS A 88 3.86 18.82 17.54
CA LYS A 88 3.04 18.98 16.32
C LYS A 88 2.28 17.72 15.96
N SER A 89 2.88 16.54 16.12
CA SER A 89 2.21 15.25 15.88
C SER A 89 1.05 15.02 16.85
N GLY A 90 1.25 15.31 18.14
CA GLY A 90 0.20 15.18 19.14
C GLY A 90 -1.02 16.06 18.86
N TYR A 91 -0.79 17.30 18.43
CA TYR A 91 -1.89 18.19 18.04
C TYR A 91 -2.64 17.68 16.80
N LEU A 92 -1.92 17.16 15.80
CA LEU A 92 -2.51 16.53 14.62
C LEU A 92 -3.40 15.36 14.99
N GLN A 93 -2.89 14.45 15.82
CA GLN A 93 -3.66 13.29 16.29
C GLN A 93 -4.92 13.73 17.04
N ARG A 94 -4.84 14.69 17.97
CA ARG A 94 -6.01 15.20 18.70
C ARG A 94 -7.06 15.78 17.75
N ALA A 95 -6.63 16.56 16.76
CA ALA A 95 -7.53 17.16 15.78
C ALA A 95 -8.28 16.08 15.00
N LEU A 96 -7.57 15.07 14.47
CA LEU A 96 -8.17 13.95 13.74
C LEU A 96 -9.12 13.14 14.61
N MET A 97 -8.71 12.81 15.83
CA MET A 97 -9.54 12.02 16.77
C MET A 97 -10.84 12.76 17.07
N LYS A 98 -10.76 14.06 17.36
CA LYS A 98 -11.96 14.86 17.66
C LYS A 98 -12.92 14.97 16.49
N THR A 99 -12.41 15.03 15.26
CA THR A 99 -13.25 15.07 14.05
C THR A 99 -13.87 13.72 13.69
N MET A 100 -13.25 12.61 14.09
CA MET A 100 -13.65 11.26 13.67
C MET A 100 -14.24 10.42 14.81
N GLU A 101 -14.44 11.00 16.00
CA GLU A 101 -14.91 10.24 17.18
C GLU A 101 -16.31 9.66 17.02
N GLY A 102 -17.17 10.30 16.21
CA GLY A 102 -18.55 9.86 15.95
C GLY A 102 -18.70 8.84 14.83
N ILE A 103 -17.63 8.55 14.09
CA ILE A 103 -17.71 7.72 12.88
C ILE A 103 -17.71 6.24 13.26
N THR A 104 -18.82 5.57 13.00
CA THR A 104 -19.05 4.16 13.34
C THR A 104 -19.59 3.37 12.15
N SER A 105 -19.32 2.07 12.14
CA SER A 105 -19.96 1.16 11.19
C SER A 105 -21.34 0.74 11.70
N LEU A 106 -22.35 0.75 10.84
CA LEU A 106 -23.70 0.30 11.17
C LEU A 106 -24.01 -1.10 10.60
N TYR A 107 -25.15 -1.66 11.02
CA TYR A 107 -25.59 -3.01 10.66
C TYR A 107 -25.87 -3.22 9.18
N ASP A 108 -26.04 -2.15 8.41
CA ASP A 108 -26.19 -2.17 6.96
C ASP A 108 -24.83 -2.17 6.20
N SER A 109 -23.72 -2.36 6.92
CA SER A 109 -22.32 -2.24 6.46
C SER A 109 -21.88 -0.82 6.07
N THR A 110 -22.74 0.19 6.20
CA THR A 110 -22.36 1.59 5.93
C THR A 110 -21.57 2.17 7.09
N VAL A 111 -20.67 3.10 6.78
CA VAL A 111 -19.94 3.90 7.76
C VAL A 111 -20.63 5.25 7.86
N ARG A 112 -21.11 5.57 9.06
CA ARG A 112 -21.88 6.80 9.30
C ARG A 112 -21.26 7.61 10.43
N ASP A 113 -21.49 8.92 10.36
CA ASP A 113 -21.23 9.81 11.49
C ASP A 113 -22.37 9.71 12.52
N ALA A 114 -22.18 10.31 13.69
CA ALA A 114 -23.16 10.35 14.77
C ALA A 114 -24.50 10.97 14.36
N ASP A 115 -24.49 11.89 13.39
CA ASP A 115 -25.69 12.55 12.84
C ASP A 115 -26.49 11.65 11.86
N GLY A 116 -25.98 10.46 11.54
CA GLY A 116 -26.57 9.54 10.58
C GLY A 116 -26.20 9.82 9.12
N LEU A 117 -25.32 10.80 8.87
CA LEU A 117 -24.72 11.04 7.55
C LEU A 117 -23.89 9.84 7.12
N VAL A 118 -24.15 9.32 5.92
CA VAL A 118 -23.37 8.23 5.33
C VAL A 118 -22.08 8.79 4.75
N LEU A 119 -20.94 8.35 5.27
CA LEU A 119 -19.60 8.73 4.79
C LEU A 119 -19.05 7.73 3.78
N GLN A 120 -19.25 6.44 4.02
CA GLN A 120 -18.90 5.36 3.09
C GLN A 120 -20.03 4.33 3.05
N PHE A 121 -20.34 3.81 1.86
CA PHE A 121 -21.30 2.71 1.73
C PHE A 121 -20.78 1.40 2.29
N LYS A 122 -19.45 1.24 2.31
CA LYS A 122 -18.78 0.06 2.84
C LYS A 122 -17.40 0.44 3.38
N TYR A 123 -17.06 -0.04 4.57
CA TYR A 123 -15.75 0.24 5.18
C TYR A 123 -14.61 -0.23 4.26
N GLY A 124 -13.74 0.69 3.86
CA GLY A 124 -12.58 0.35 3.01
C GLY A 124 -12.94 -0.24 1.64
N GLU A 125 -14.18 -0.04 1.17
CA GLU A 125 -14.76 -0.62 -0.06
C GLU A 125 -14.90 -2.16 -0.06
N ASP A 126 -14.23 -2.88 0.85
CA ASP A 126 -14.25 -4.34 0.93
C ASP A 126 -14.92 -4.87 2.23
N GLY A 127 -15.08 -4.02 3.25
CA GLY A 127 -15.72 -4.33 4.52
C GLY A 127 -14.87 -5.20 5.45
N VAL A 128 -13.58 -5.35 5.16
CA VAL A 128 -12.67 -6.23 5.90
C VAL A 128 -12.02 -5.44 7.04
N ASP A 129 -11.95 -6.05 8.22
CA ASP A 129 -11.22 -5.50 9.35
C ASP A 129 -9.70 -5.57 9.10
N VAL A 130 -9.02 -4.44 9.30
CA VAL A 130 -7.57 -4.28 9.13
C VAL A 130 -6.80 -5.25 10.03
N MET A 131 -7.30 -5.57 11.22
CA MET A 131 -6.64 -6.49 12.16
C MET A 131 -6.65 -7.95 11.66
N LYS A 132 -7.64 -8.31 10.84
CA LYS A 132 -7.81 -9.67 10.30
C LYS A 132 -7.25 -9.84 8.90
N SER A 133 -7.09 -8.73 8.16
CA SER A 133 -6.56 -8.67 6.78
C SER A 133 -5.19 -9.37 6.53
N PRO A 134 -4.17 -9.33 7.42
CA PRO A 134 -2.79 -9.76 7.08
C PRO A 134 -2.62 -11.20 6.58
N TYR A 135 -3.56 -12.09 6.93
CA TYR A 135 -3.55 -13.50 6.53
C TYR A 135 -4.70 -13.89 5.60
N VAL A 136 -5.53 -12.94 5.16
CA VAL A 136 -6.64 -13.20 4.23
C VAL A 136 -6.12 -13.57 2.84
N ASP A 137 -5.07 -12.89 2.38
CA ASP A 137 -4.44 -13.07 1.06
C ASP A 137 -3.33 -14.13 1.02
N LYS A 138 -2.87 -14.63 2.17
CA LYS A 138 -1.76 -15.59 2.26
C LYS A 138 -2.24 -17.03 2.11
N PHE A 139 -2.51 -17.44 0.88
CA PHE A 139 -3.07 -18.77 0.57
C PHE A 139 -2.11 -19.94 0.84
N GLU A 140 -0.80 -19.77 0.63
CA GLU A 140 0.21 -20.80 0.93
C GLU A 140 0.19 -21.15 2.43
N TYR A 141 0.19 -20.13 3.28
CA TYR A 141 0.09 -20.31 4.73
C TYR A 141 -1.25 -20.94 5.16
N ALA A 142 -2.32 -20.71 4.40
CA ALA A 142 -3.60 -21.36 4.64
C ALA A 142 -3.54 -22.87 4.35
N LEU A 143 -2.83 -23.29 3.32
CA LEU A 143 -2.60 -24.72 3.03
C LEU A 143 -1.71 -25.39 4.08
N ASP A 144 -0.65 -24.72 4.52
CA ASP A 144 0.24 -25.26 5.54
C ASP A 144 -0.54 -25.64 6.80
N ASN A 145 -1.50 -24.79 7.18
CA ASN A 145 -2.32 -24.89 8.39
C ASN A 145 -3.74 -25.43 8.13
N LEU A 146 -3.92 -26.19 7.06
CA LEU A 146 -5.23 -26.66 6.60
C LEU A 146 -6.02 -27.41 7.68
N ALA A 147 -5.37 -28.25 8.51
CA ALA A 147 -6.05 -28.97 9.59
C ALA A 147 -6.70 -28.03 10.64
N ILE A 148 -6.05 -26.91 10.96
CA ILE A 148 -6.56 -25.89 11.89
C ILE A 148 -7.68 -25.08 11.22
N LEU A 149 -7.53 -24.78 9.92
CA LEU A 149 -8.56 -24.05 9.19
C LEU A 149 -9.81 -24.89 8.95
N GLN A 150 -9.70 -26.19 8.70
CA GLN A 150 -10.86 -27.08 8.55
C GLN A 150 -11.62 -27.27 9.86
N SER A 151 -10.92 -27.30 11.00
CA SER A 151 -11.58 -27.38 12.31
C SER A 151 -12.33 -26.10 12.66
N ARG A 152 -11.80 -24.93 12.28
CA ARG A 152 -12.45 -23.62 12.46
C ARG A 152 -13.55 -23.35 11.43
N TYR A 153 -13.31 -23.67 10.16
CA TYR A 153 -14.19 -23.44 9.03
C TYR A 153 -14.58 -24.78 8.40
N SER A 154 -15.64 -25.39 8.94
CA SER A 154 -16.15 -26.65 8.39
C SER A 154 -16.89 -26.39 7.08
N THR A 155 -16.24 -26.73 5.96
CA THR A 155 -16.78 -26.60 4.60
C THR A 155 -18.04 -27.44 4.41
N ASP A 156 -18.06 -28.65 4.95
CA ASP A 156 -19.20 -29.58 4.81
C ASP A 156 -20.44 -29.06 5.52
N LYS A 157 -20.29 -28.52 6.73
CA LYS A 157 -21.39 -27.90 7.48
C LYS A 157 -21.89 -26.64 6.76
N ALA A 158 -20.98 -25.84 6.22
CA ALA A 158 -21.33 -24.63 5.47
C ALA A 158 -22.13 -24.97 4.20
N MET A 159 -21.74 -26.00 3.46
CA MET A 159 -22.44 -26.45 2.25
C MET A 159 -23.75 -27.21 2.53
N SER A 160 -23.82 -27.92 3.64
CA SER A 160 -25.06 -28.58 4.10
C SER A 160 -26.15 -27.56 4.48
N THR A 161 -25.74 -26.39 4.98
CA THR A 161 -26.68 -25.33 5.36
C THR A 161 -27.29 -24.67 4.12
N PRO A 162 -28.62 -24.78 3.89
CA PRO A 162 -29.23 -24.37 2.64
C PRO A 162 -29.15 -22.85 2.37
N ASN A 163 -29.12 -22.03 3.42
CA ASN A 163 -29.00 -20.57 3.29
C ASN A 163 -27.61 -20.14 2.80
N VAL A 164 -26.56 -20.73 3.36
CA VAL A 164 -25.15 -20.43 3.00
C VAL A 164 -24.84 -20.95 1.60
N ALA A 165 -25.24 -22.19 1.29
CA ALA A 165 -25.06 -22.74 -0.06
C ALA A 165 -25.79 -21.90 -1.12
N ARG A 166 -27.00 -21.40 -0.81
CA ARG A 166 -27.77 -20.52 -1.70
C ARG A 166 -27.10 -19.15 -1.88
N SER A 167 -26.53 -18.56 -0.82
CA SER A 167 -25.84 -17.26 -0.92
C SER A 167 -24.60 -17.35 -1.80
N ILE A 168 -23.80 -18.41 -1.63
CA ILE A 168 -22.59 -18.65 -2.44
C ILE A 168 -22.98 -18.78 -3.91
N ARG A 169 -24.00 -19.59 -4.23
CA ARG A 169 -24.48 -19.76 -5.61
C ARG A 169 -24.97 -18.45 -6.23
N ARG A 170 -25.74 -17.65 -5.49
CA ARG A 170 -26.22 -16.34 -5.95
C ARG A 170 -25.08 -15.37 -6.28
N ALA A 171 -24.08 -15.31 -5.40
CA ALA A 171 -22.90 -14.48 -5.62
C ALA A 171 -22.11 -14.95 -6.86
N ASP A 172 -21.93 -16.27 -7.01
CA ASP A 172 -21.27 -16.87 -8.15
C ASP A 172 -22.00 -16.59 -9.46
N ASP A 173 -23.31 -16.78 -9.51
CA ASP A 173 -24.10 -16.59 -10.72
C ASP A 173 -24.11 -15.12 -11.15
N TYR A 174 -24.20 -14.20 -10.20
CA TYR A 174 -24.06 -12.78 -10.48
C TYR A 174 -22.65 -12.42 -10.96
N SER A 175 -21.60 -12.98 -10.36
CA SER A 175 -20.23 -12.76 -10.83
C SER A 175 -20.00 -13.26 -12.26
N LYS A 176 -20.62 -14.39 -12.64
CA LYS A 176 -20.58 -14.91 -14.01
C LYS A 176 -21.35 -14.02 -15.00
N GLN A 177 -22.41 -13.37 -14.53
CA GLN A 177 -23.15 -12.38 -15.32
C GLN A 177 -22.28 -11.14 -15.56
N VAL A 178 -21.73 -10.56 -14.49
CA VAL A 178 -20.78 -9.43 -14.55
C VAL A 178 -19.60 -9.73 -15.47
N ALA A 179 -19.01 -10.92 -15.38
CA ALA A 179 -17.91 -11.34 -16.26
C ALA A 179 -18.32 -11.49 -17.74
N ARG A 180 -19.60 -11.74 -18.05
CA ARG A 180 -20.10 -11.73 -19.44
C ARG A 180 -20.28 -10.30 -19.94
N GLU A 181 -20.88 -9.44 -19.13
CA GLU A 181 -21.11 -8.02 -19.44
C GLU A 181 -19.79 -7.25 -19.59
N LEU A 182 -18.80 -7.50 -18.72
CA LEU A 182 -17.46 -6.92 -18.85
C LEU A 182 -16.74 -7.37 -20.12
N ARG A 183 -16.97 -8.61 -20.60
CA ARG A 183 -16.40 -9.10 -21.86
C ARG A 183 -17.01 -8.37 -23.06
N SER A 184 -18.32 -8.15 -23.08
CA SER A 184 -18.97 -7.37 -24.14
C SER A 184 -18.53 -5.91 -24.11
N ILE A 185 -18.40 -5.29 -22.93
CA ILE A 185 -17.90 -3.91 -22.79
C ILE A 185 -16.46 -3.81 -23.28
N ARG A 186 -15.57 -4.73 -22.88
CA ARG A 186 -14.17 -4.75 -23.36
C ARG A 186 -14.07 -4.90 -24.87
N GLN A 187 -14.94 -5.72 -25.47
CA GLN A 187 -15.00 -5.87 -26.92
C GLN A 187 -15.44 -4.56 -27.59
N ALA A 188 -16.50 -3.92 -27.10
CA ALA A 188 -16.99 -2.64 -27.63
C ALA A 188 -15.94 -1.51 -27.49
N VAL A 189 -15.22 -1.44 -26.36
CA VAL A 189 -14.13 -0.47 -26.15
C VAL A 189 -12.96 -0.73 -27.10
N LYS A 190 -12.62 -2.00 -27.34
CA LYS A 190 -11.57 -2.39 -28.29
C LYS A 190 -11.93 -1.96 -29.71
N GLU A 191 -13.18 -2.22 -30.13
CA GLU A 191 -13.71 -1.80 -31.42
C GLU A 191 -13.71 -0.27 -31.56
N ARG A 192 -14.14 0.47 -30.52
CA ARG A 192 -14.10 1.93 -30.49
C ARG A 192 -12.66 2.48 -30.60
N ASN A 193 -11.71 1.90 -29.86
CA ASN A 193 -10.32 2.32 -29.92
C ASN A 193 -9.68 2.02 -31.29
N GLN A 194 -10.08 0.92 -31.93
CA GLN A 194 -9.68 0.61 -33.30
C GLN A 194 -10.28 1.62 -34.29
N GLN A 195 -11.55 2.02 -34.11
CA GLN A 195 -12.17 3.08 -34.92
C GLN A 195 -11.48 4.43 -34.71
N ARG A 196 -11.14 4.82 -33.47
CA ARG A 196 -10.37 6.04 -33.18
C ARG A 196 -9.02 6.03 -33.88
N LYS A 197 -8.26 4.93 -33.74
CA LYS A 197 -6.97 4.77 -34.44
C LYS A 197 -7.13 4.84 -35.96
N ALA A 198 -8.17 4.22 -36.53
CA ALA A 198 -8.44 4.28 -37.95
C ALA A 198 -8.84 5.69 -38.43
N VAL A 199 -9.42 6.52 -37.56
CA VAL A 199 -9.70 7.95 -37.84
C VAL A 199 -8.43 8.80 -37.69
N GLU A 200 -7.58 8.52 -36.70
CA GLU A 200 -6.28 9.19 -36.51
C GLU A 200 -5.27 8.86 -37.63
N GLU A 201 -5.28 7.62 -38.14
CA GLU A 201 -4.46 7.17 -39.26
C GLU A 201 -4.97 7.68 -40.62
N ARG A 202 -6.24 8.10 -40.70
CA ARG A 202 -6.74 8.87 -41.86
C ARG A 202 -6.21 10.29 -41.75
N GLN A 203 -5.06 10.51 -42.36
CA GLN A 203 -4.47 11.83 -42.58
C GLN A 203 -5.49 12.73 -43.33
N PHE A 204 -6.25 13.54 -42.58
CA PHE A 204 -7.10 14.56 -43.19
C PHE A 204 -6.19 15.65 -43.77
N ASP A 205 -6.34 15.99 -45.06
CA ASP A 205 -5.71 17.17 -45.64
C ASP A 205 -6.29 18.42 -44.96
N LEU A 206 -5.55 18.98 -43.99
CA LEU A 206 -5.95 20.13 -43.18
C LEU A 206 -5.97 21.47 -43.96
N GLY A 207 -5.74 21.47 -45.28
CA GLY A 207 -5.73 22.69 -46.11
C GLY A 207 -7.09 23.41 -46.19
N PRO A 208 -8.21 22.74 -46.51
CA PRO A 208 -9.50 23.41 -46.73
C PRO A 208 -10.39 23.52 -45.48
N ALA A 209 -10.02 22.86 -44.38
CA ALA A 209 -10.83 22.79 -43.16
C ALA A 209 -10.50 23.92 -42.17
N ILE A 210 -9.25 24.38 -42.13
CA ILE A 210 -8.80 25.47 -41.24
C ILE A 210 -9.50 26.79 -41.59
N GLU A 211 -9.70 27.10 -42.89
CA GLU A 211 -10.41 28.33 -43.33
C GLU A 211 -11.90 28.36 -42.93
N ARG A 212 -12.56 27.21 -42.79
CA ARG A 212 -13.99 27.16 -42.39
C ARG A 212 -14.18 27.23 -40.87
N ILE A 213 -13.17 26.85 -40.10
CA ILE A 213 -13.25 26.75 -38.64
C ILE A 213 -12.98 28.11 -37.98
N GLU A 214 -12.08 28.94 -38.55
CA GLU A 214 -11.74 30.26 -38.00
C GLU A 214 -12.89 31.27 -37.98
N THR A 215 -13.93 31.07 -38.80
CA THR A 215 -15.09 31.98 -38.87
C THR A 215 -16.26 31.61 -37.96
N THR A 216 -16.28 30.40 -37.38
CA THR A 216 -17.54 29.86 -36.84
C THR A 216 -17.58 29.65 -35.32
N PHE A 217 -16.47 29.38 -34.61
CA PHE A 217 -16.54 29.18 -33.16
C PHE A 217 -15.29 29.63 -32.41
N LYS A 218 -15.38 30.80 -31.76
CA LYS A 218 -14.65 31.07 -30.52
C LYS A 218 -15.55 30.67 -29.35
N ASP A 219 -14.93 29.94 -28.42
CA ASP A 219 -15.35 29.58 -27.06
C ASP A 219 -16.04 28.21 -26.88
N PRO A 220 -15.94 27.58 -25.68
CA PRO A 220 -14.77 27.45 -24.81
C PRO A 220 -14.79 26.04 -24.15
N TRP A 221 -14.47 24.97 -24.86
CA TRP A 221 -14.34 23.65 -24.22
C TRP A 221 -12.94 23.10 -24.49
N LYS A 222 -12.04 23.50 -23.58
CA LYS A 222 -10.77 22.84 -23.34
C LYS A 222 -11.02 21.35 -23.10
N GLU A 223 -10.24 20.53 -23.80
CA GLU A 223 -9.50 19.39 -23.25
C GLU A 223 -10.09 18.84 -21.95
N VAL A 224 -11.02 17.89 -22.09
CA VAL A 224 -11.40 17.01 -21.00
C VAL A 224 -10.74 15.66 -21.29
N ASP A 225 -9.53 15.50 -20.76
CA ASP A 225 -8.95 14.19 -20.49
C ASP A 225 -9.73 13.57 -19.32
N ASP A 226 -10.86 12.91 -19.60
CA ASP A 226 -11.53 12.05 -18.63
C ASP A 226 -11.41 10.57 -19.04
N PRO A 227 -10.93 9.67 -18.17
CA PRO A 227 -10.98 8.24 -18.39
C PRO A 227 -12.36 7.63 -18.07
N ALA A 228 -13.36 8.44 -17.72
CA ALA A 228 -14.72 7.95 -17.48
C ALA A 228 -15.45 7.71 -18.82
N PRO A 229 -16.20 6.60 -18.96
CA PRO A 229 -17.03 6.41 -20.13
C PRO A 229 -18.12 7.50 -20.14
N SER A 230 -18.01 8.46 -21.06
CA SER A 230 -18.97 9.56 -21.26
C SER A 230 -20.35 9.11 -21.73
N ASN A 231 -20.60 7.81 -21.87
CA ASN A 231 -21.90 7.25 -22.22
C ASN A 231 -22.49 6.51 -21.00
N PRO A 232 -23.60 6.99 -20.39
CA PRO A 232 -24.26 6.35 -19.25
C PRO A 232 -24.68 4.90 -19.48
N GLU A 233 -24.82 4.49 -20.74
CA GLU A 233 -25.18 3.12 -21.14
C GLU A 233 -24.01 2.11 -21.08
N MET A 234 -22.77 2.57 -20.89
CA MET A 234 -21.56 1.74 -20.81
C MET A 234 -20.91 1.75 -19.41
N SER A 235 -21.68 1.95 -18.35
CA SER A 235 -21.18 1.78 -16.98
C SER A 235 -20.85 0.30 -16.73
N PRO A 236 -19.68 -0.04 -16.15
CA PRO A 236 -19.42 -1.41 -15.72
C PRO A 236 -20.51 -1.83 -14.70
N PRO A 237 -20.94 -3.09 -14.73
CA PRO A 237 -21.97 -3.56 -13.81
C PRO A 237 -21.45 -3.54 -12.37
N ASP A 238 -22.35 -3.30 -11.43
CA ASP A 238 -22.00 -3.17 -10.02
C ASP A 238 -21.34 -4.45 -9.47
N PRO A 239 -20.37 -4.33 -8.55
CA PRO A 239 -19.76 -5.48 -7.91
C PRO A 239 -20.78 -6.32 -7.13
N SER A 240 -20.52 -7.63 -7.03
CA SER A 240 -21.35 -8.52 -6.19
C SER A 240 -21.43 -8.07 -4.73
N ALA A 241 -20.34 -7.44 -4.25
CA ALA A 241 -20.20 -6.87 -2.92
C ALA A 241 -21.20 -5.74 -2.61
N GLU A 242 -21.70 -5.07 -3.65
CA GLU A 242 -22.65 -3.96 -3.55
C GLU A 242 -24.09 -4.45 -3.66
N LYS A 243 -24.33 -5.40 -4.57
CA LYS A 243 -25.66 -6.02 -4.73
C LYS A 243 -26.08 -6.88 -3.53
N TYR A 244 -25.13 -7.55 -2.88
CA TYR A 244 -25.41 -8.47 -1.79
C TYR A 244 -24.64 -8.09 -0.53
N HIS A 245 -25.38 -7.83 0.56
CA HIS A 245 -24.79 -7.52 1.85
C HIS A 245 -23.80 -8.62 2.29
N PRO A 246 -22.53 -8.29 2.57
CA PRO A 246 -21.46 -9.26 2.79
C PRO A 246 -21.66 -10.10 4.04
N MET A 247 -22.19 -9.52 5.12
CA MET A 247 -22.45 -10.31 6.35
C MET A 247 -23.60 -11.29 6.18
N ALA A 248 -24.57 -10.99 5.31
CA ALA A 248 -25.75 -11.84 5.11
C ALA A 248 -25.51 -12.92 4.06
N ASN A 249 -24.65 -12.64 3.07
CA ASN A 249 -24.39 -13.52 1.95
C ASN A 249 -22.92 -13.94 1.90
N VAL A 250 -22.65 -15.13 2.43
CA VAL A 250 -21.35 -15.79 2.28
C VAL A 250 -21.09 -15.98 0.78
N GLY A 251 -19.97 -15.47 0.29
CA GLY A 251 -19.60 -15.45 -1.14
C GLY A 251 -19.61 -14.05 -1.77
N SER A 252 -20.22 -13.06 -1.11
CA SER A 252 -20.14 -11.65 -1.53
C SER A 252 -18.79 -11.05 -1.11
N THR A 253 -17.75 -11.31 -1.92
CA THR A 253 -16.37 -10.86 -1.67
C THR A 253 -15.94 -9.72 -2.60
N SER A 254 -14.88 -9.00 -2.23
CA SER A 254 -14.26 -8.00 -3.12
C SER A 254 -13.72 -8.65 -4.39
N GLU A 255 -13.75 -7.92 -5.51
CA GLU A 255 -13.33 -8.44 -6.81
C GLU A 255 -11.85 -8.79 -6.83
N LYS A 256 -11.01 -7.90 -6.28
CA LYS A 256 -9.57 -8.12 -6.11
C LYS A 256 -9.28 -9.40 -5.34
N TYR A 257 -10.01 -9.66 -4.25
CA TYR A 257 -9.80 -10.88 -3.46
C TYR A 257 -10.19 -12.13 -4.25
N ARG A 258 -11.30 -12.05 -4.98
CA ARG A 258 -11.79 -13.13 -5.82
C ARG A 258 -10.82 -13.48 -6.95
N GLU A 259 -10.26 -12.47 -7.62
CA GLU A 259 -9.24 -12.63 -8.65
C GLU A 259 -7.99 -13.31 -8.07
N LYS A 260 -7.48 -12.82 -6.93
CA LYS A 260 -6.34 -13.42 -6.24
C LYS A 260 -6.55 -14.92 -5.92
N ILE A 261 -7.74 -15.30 -5.44
CA ILE A 261 -8.06 -16.72 -5.20
C ILE A 261 -8.04 -17.51 -6.51
N PHE A 262 -8.67 -17.00 -7.57
CA PHE A 262 -8.74 -17.71 -8.84
C PHE A 262 -7.38 -17.87 -9.52
N GLU A 263 -6.57 -16.82 -9.53
CA GLU A 263 -5.19 -16.87 -10.04
C GLU A 263 -4.37 -17.89 -9.26
N TRP A 264 -4.50 -17.88 -7.93
CA TRP A 264 -3.75 -18.81 -7.09
C TRP A 264 -4.21 -20.27 -7.28
N ILE A 265 -5.51 -20.55 -7.40
CA ILE A 265 -6.03 -21.88 -7.71
C ILE A 265 -5.53 -22.34 -9.10
N ARG A 266 -5.57 -21.46 -10.11
CA ARG A 266 -5.07 -21.75 -11.46
C ARG A 266 -3.57 -22.08 -11.45
N GLY A 267 -2.79 -21.37 -10.64
CA GLY A 267 -1.35 -21.60 -10.48
C GLY A 267 -0.97 -22.87 -9.70
N ASN A 268 -1.94 -23.53 -9.05
CA ASN A 268 -1.70 -24.67 -8.16
C ASN A 268 -2.65 -25.86 -8.46
N PRO A 269 -2.37 -26.64 -9.52
CA PRO A 269 -3.21 -27.77 -9.94
C PRO A 269 -3.27 -28.96 -8.96
N PHE A 270 -2.39 -29.02 -7.95
CA PHE A 270 -2.35 -30.13 -6.97
C PHE A 270 -3.56 -30.18 -6.01
N LEU A 271 -4.46 -29.19 -6.07
CA LEU A 271 -5.76 -29.18 -5.37
C LEU A 271 -6.80 -30.10 -6.04
N LEU A 272 -6.50 -30.68 -7.21
CA LEU A 272 -7.33 -31.72 -7.82
C LEU A 272 -7.15 -33.03 -7.04
N LYS A 273 -8.24 -33.79 -6.84
CA LYS A 273 -8.24 -35.08 -6.12
C LYS A 273 -7.22 -36.10 -6.68
N ASP A 274 -6.73 -35.89 -7.89
CA ASP A 274 -5.76 -36.73 -8.58
C ASP A 274 -4.34 -36.16 -8.45
N ALA A 275 -3.85 -36.00 -7.22
CA ALA A 275 -2.48 -35.56 -7.00
C ALA A 275 -1.45 -36.57 -7.59
N GLU A 276 -1.83 -37.85 -7.71
CA GLU A 276 -1.06 -38.91 -8.37
C GLU A 276 -0.89 -38.68 -9.88
N ALA A 277 -1.93 -38.19 -10.59
CA ALA A 277 -1.85 -37.88 -12.02
C ALA A 277 -0.96 -36.66 -12.30
N TYR A 278 -0.94 -35.68 -11.39
CA TYR A 278 -0.07 -34.51 -11.47
C TYR A 278 1.41 -34.85 -11.19
N ILE A 279 1.68 -35.74 -10.22
CA ILE A 279 3.03 -36.26 -9.95
C ILE A 279 3.55 -37.07 -11.14
N ALA A 280 2.70 -37.90 -11.76
CA ALA A 280 3.05 -38.69 -12.94
C ALA A 280 3.39 -37.82 -14.16
N GLN A 281 2.69 -36.70 -14.39
CA GLN A 281 2.98 -35.76 -15.48
C GLN A 281 4.23 -34.90 -15.27
N MET A 282 4.59 -34.57 -14.03
CA MET A 282 5.77 -33.73 -13.71
C MET A 282 7.09 -34.50 -13.70
N GLY A 283 7.07 -35.84 -13.77
CA GLY A 283 8.27 -36.67 -13.79
C GLY A 283 9.12 -36.54 -15.05
N GLU A 284 8.63 -35.86 -16.10
CA GLU A 284 9.27 -35.85 -17.42
C GLU A 284 9.81 -34.48 -17.90
N GLU A 285 9.56 -33.35 -17.23
CA GLU A 285 10.03 -32.04 -17.73
C GLU A 285 11.05 -31.32 -16.83
N GLY A 286 12.32 -31.40 -17.27
CA GLY A 286 13.33 -30.34 -17.32
C GLY A 286 13.56 -29.44 -16.09
N LEU A 287 14.74 -29.55 -15.48
CA LEU A 287 15.20 -28.80 -14.29
C LEU A 287 16.10 -27.62 -14.67
N GLU A 288 15.61 -26.37 -14.58
CA GLU A 288 16.48 -25.19 -14.39
C GLU A 288 15.82 -24.17 -13.43
N GLU A 289 16.65 -23.54 -12.58
CA GLU A 289 16.40 -22.63 -11.43
C GLU A 289 16.19 -23.25 -10.02
N GLU A 290 16.88 -22.70 -9.00
CA GLU A 290 16.81 -23.17 -7.60
C GLU A 290 15.51 -22.77 -6.87
N ASP A 291 14.91 -21.63 -7.23
CA ASP A 291 13.65 -21.16 -6.63
C ASP A 291 12.44 -21.97 -7.14
N SER A 292 12.51 -22.46 -8.39
CA SER A 292 11.52 -23.39 -8.94
C SER A 292 11.62 -24.77 -8.29
N LYS A 293 12.84 -25.23 -7.92
CA LYS A 293 13.06 -26.46 -7.13
C LYS A 293 12.49 -26.37 -5.72
N LYS A 294 12.74 -25.29 -4.96
CA LYS A 294 12.17 -25.12 -3.61
C LYS A 294 10.65 -25.10 -3.62
N LYS A 295 10.04 -24.40 -4.60
CA LYS A 295 8.58 -24.39 -4.81
C LYS A 295 8.05 -25.76 -5.24
N LYS A 296 8.78 -26.52 -6.06
CA LYS A 296 8.42 -27.91 -6.43
C LYS A 296 8.50 -28.85 -5.22
N GLU A 297 9.53 -28.73 -4.37
CA GLU A 297 9.71 -29.54 -3.17
C GLU A 297 8.64 -29.30 -2.09
N THR A 298 8.23 -28.05 -1.84
CA THR A 298 7.11 -27.77 -0.93
C THR A 298 5.80 -28.32 -1.49
N LYS A 299 5.54 -28.19 -2.80
CA LYS A 299 4.37 -28.76 -3.48
C LYS A 299 4.29 -30.29 -3.33
N ILE A 300 5.41 -31.01 -3.47
CA ILE A 300 5.49 -32.47 -3.28
C ILE A 300 5.25 -32.85 -1.81
N LYS A 301 5.75 -32.07 -0.84
CA LYS A 301 5.52 -32.30 0.60
C LYS A 301 4.05 -32.19 1.00
N HIS A 302 3.28 -31.26 0.42
CA HIS A 302 1.85 -31.11 0.73
C HIS A 302 1.00 -32.26 0.22
N VAL A 303 1.33 -32.79 -0.97
CA VAL A 303 0.69 -34.00 -1.53
C VAL A 303 1.04 -35.24 -0.71
N ALA A 304 2.31 -35.39 -0.32
CA ALA A 304 2.77 -36.51 0.51
C ALA A 304 2.19 -36.52 1.94
N GLN A 305 1.72 -35.36 2.44
CA GLN A 305 1.08 -35.24 3.76
C GLN A 305 -0.43 -35.55 3.76
N GLY A 306 -1.02 -35.94 2.63
CA GLY A 306 -2.45 -36.29 2.55
C GLY A 306 -3.40 -35.09 2.70
N LYS A 307 -2.90 -33.86 2.53
CA LYS A 307 -3.69 -32.62 2.57
C LYS A 307 -4.39 -32.37 1.23
N LEU A 308 -5.12 -33.37 0.71
CA LEU A 308 -5.93 -33.21 -0.49
C LEU A 308 -7.24 -32.51 -0.11
N MET A 309 -7.52 -31.39 -0.76
CA MET A 309 -8.79 -30.67 -0.67
C MET A 309 -9.19 -30.24 -2.07
N THR A 310 -10.46 -30.36 -2.43
CA THR A 310 -10.90 -29.95 -3.77
C THR A 310 -10.72 -28.44 -3.97
N PRO A 311 -10.56 -27.96 -5.22
CA PRO A 311 -10.45 -26.52 -5.46
C PRO A 311 -11.72 -25.78 -5.03
N GLN A 312 -12.87 -26.47 -5.07
CA GLN A 312 -14.14 -25.94 -4.61
C GLN A 312 -14.19 -25.84 -3.09
N GLU A 313 -13.77 -26.87 -2.35
CA GLU A 313 -13.65 -26.83 -0.89
C GLU A 313 -12.68 -25.74 -0.43
N PHE A 314 -11.51 -25.63 -1.09
CA PHE A 314 -10.54 -24.56 -0.80
C PHE A 314 -11.17 -23.18 -0.97
N ARG A 315 -11.83 -22.95 -2.10
CA ARG A 315 -12.50 -21.68 -2.40
C ARG A 315 -13.53 -21.32 -1.34
N VAL A 316 -14.35 -22.28 -0.94
CA VAL A 316 -15.41 -22.09 0.06
C VAL A 316 -14.82 -21.81 1.43
N MET A 317 -13.77 -22.53 1.82
CA MET A 317 -13.03 -22.28 3.06
C MET A 317 -12.47 -20.86 3.09
N MET A 318 -11.89 -20.38 1.99
CA MET A 318 -11.36 -19.01 1.90
C MET A 318 -12.48 -17.96 1.92
N MET A 319 -13.64 -18.23 1.31
CA MET A 319 -14.81 -17.34 1.42
C MET A 319 -15.33 -17.25 2.85
N LEU A 320 -15.36 -18.36 3.59
CA LEU A 320 -15.74 -18.36 5.02
C LEU A 320 -14.73 -17.60 5.87
N LYS A 321 -13.43 -17.76 5.59
CA LYS A 321 -12.37 -16.99 6.25
C LYS A 321 -12.49 -15.49 5.98
N TYR A 322 -12.81 -15.10 4.75
CA TYR A 322 -13.07 -13.71 4.39
C TYR A 322 -14.29 -13.15 5.13
N HIS A 323 -15.36 -13.94 5.25
CA HIS A 323 -16.57 -13.57 5.98
C HIS A 323 -16.31 -13.35 7.48
N ASP A 324 -15.52 -14.21 8.13
CA ASP A 324 -15.07 -14.02 9.53
C ASP A 324 -14.12 -12.80 9.68
N GLY A 325 -13.49 -12.41 8.57
CA GLY A 325 -12.64 -11.23 8.43
C GLY A 325 -13.38 -9.90 8.33
N LEU A 326 -14.71 -9.92 8.18
CA LEU A 326 -15.50 -8.69 8.05
C LEU A 326 -15.49 -7.88 9.36
N LEU A 327 -15.58 -6.57 9.20
CA LEU A 327 -15.73 -5.60 10.29
C LEU A 327 -17.05 -5.83 11.03
N GLN A 328 -17.04 -5.72 12.36
CA GLN A 328 -18.27 -5.83 13.13
C GLN A 328 -19.04 -4.50 13.16
N PRO A 329 -20.37 -4.52 13.00
CA PRO A 329 -21.22 -3.35 13.23
C PRO A 329 -21.05 -2.82 14.66
N GLY A 330 -21.05 -1.51 14.79
CA GLY A 330 -20.81 -0.79 16.05
C GLY A 330 -19.35 -0.43 16.29
N GLU A 331 -18.41 -0.93 15.48
CA GLU A 331 -17.00 -0.55 15.62
C GLU A 331 -16.78 0.93 15.27
N ASN A 332 -16.00 1.61 16.12
CA ASN A 332 -15.62 3.01 15.93
C ASN A 332 -14.41 3.10 14.98
N VAL A 333 -14.69 2.96 13.70
CA VAL A 333 -13.69 2.99 12.63
C VAL A 333 -13.01 4.36 12.51
N GLY A 334 -13.69 5.45 12.90
CA GLY A 334 -13.10 6.79 12.86
C GLY A 334 -11.96 6.97 13.85
N CYS A 335 -12.14 6.52 15.10
CA CYS A 335 -11.07 6.55 16.10
C CYS A 335 -9.87 5.71 15.66
N VAL A 336 -10.11 4.50 15.13
CA VAL A 336 -9.04 3.61 14.65
C VAL A 336 -8.29 4.25 13.48
N ALA A 337 -8.99 4.86 12.53
CA ALA A 337 -8.38 5.57 11.41
C ALA A 337 -7.55 6.78 11.88
N ALA A 338 -8.09 7.60 12.78
CA ALA A 338 -7.39 8.76 13.33
C ALA A 338 -6.11 8.37 14.08
N GLN A 339 -6.15 7.30 14.87
CA GLN A 339 -4.97 6.76 15.56
C GLN A 339 -3.95 6.17 14.59
N SER A 340 -4.41 5.45 13.57
CA SER A 340 -3.56 4.84 12.54
C SER A 340 -2.84 5.87 11.66
N ILE A 341 -3.36 7.10 11.58
CA ILE A 341 -2.67 8.23 10.94
C ILE A 341 -1.78 8.96 11.96
N GLY A 342 -2.30 9.20 13.16
CA GLY A 342 -1.64 9.98 14.20
C GLY A 342 -0.39 9.34 14.78
N GLU A 343 -0.43 8.07 15.15
CA GLU A 343 0.71 7.38 15.79
C GLU A 343 1.90 7.26 14.82
N PRO A 344 1.77 6.78 13.57
CA PRO A 344 2.91 6.71 12.65
C PRO A 344 3.45 8.09 12.28
N SER A 345 2.63 9.14 12.35
CA SER A 345 3.11 10.51 12.11
C SER A 345 4.18 10.92 13.13
N THR A 346 4.10 10.41 14.37
CA THR A 346 5.14 10.62 15.38
C THR A 346 6.49 10.04 14.92
N GLN A 347 6.49 8.93 14.18
CA GLN A 347 7.70 8.32 13.63
C GLN A 347 8.24 9.13 12.44
N MET A 348 7.34 9.73 11.65
CA MET A 348 7.72 10.61 10.53
C MET A 348 8.37 11.93 10.97
N THR A 349 8.20 12.35 12.23
CA THR A 349 8.86 13.58 12.72
C THR A 349 10.38 13.49 12.75
N LEU A 350 10.93 12.30 12.98
CA LEU A 350 12.37 12.14 13.23
C LEU A 350 13.13 11.68 11.97
N ASN A 351 12.46 11.09 10.97
CA ASN A 351 13.12 10.35 9.88
C ASN A 351 13.45 11.14 8.61
N THR A 352 13.36 12.47 8.58
CA THR A 352 13.55 13.23 7.33
C THR A 352 14.97 13.74 7.06
N PHE A 353 15.91 13.65 8.02
CA PHE A 353 17.26 14.24 7.86
C PHE A 353 18.46 13.38 8.29
N HIS A 354 18.24 12.15 8.80
CA HIS A 354 19.33 11.31 9.32
C HIS A 354 19.98 10.35 8.31
N LEU A 355 19.53 10.34 7.05
CA LEU A 355 20.31 9.71 5.97
C LEU A 355 21.28 10.75 5.38
N ALA A 356 22.56 10.57 5.69
CA ALA A 356 23.65 11.31 5.08
C ALA A 356 23.70 11.02 3.56
N GLY A 357 23.46 12.03 2.73
CA GLY A 357 23.60 11.92 1.28
C GLY A 357 22.67 12.85 0.52
N SER A 358 23.28 13.91 -0.06
CA SER A 358 22.90 14.71 -1.25
C SER A 358 21.59 14.39 -2.02
N GLY A 359 20.46 14.27 -1.32
CA GLY A 359 19.12 14.06 -1.89
C GLY A 359 18.33 15.36 -2.09
N GLY A 360 18.98 16.52 -1.95
CA GLY A 360 18.40 17.85 -2.16
C GLY A 360 17.96 18.17 -3.60
N ALA A 361 17.76 17.15 -4.45
CA ALA A 361 17.28 17.33 -5.81
C ALA A 361 15.74 17.25 -5.93
N THR A 362 15.02 16.87 -4.86
CA THR A 362 13.56 16.98 -4.85
C THR A 362 13.11 17.85 -3.66
N ASN A 363 12.96 19.15 -3.92
CA ASN A 363 12.44 20.15 -2.99
C ASN A 363 10.96 19.91 -2.72
N VAL A 364 10.60 18.83 -2.05
CA VAL A 364 9.21 18.50 -1.71
C VAL A 364 9.04 18.60 -0.20
N THR A 365 7.94 19.21 0.24
CA THR A 365 7.54 19.13 1.65
C THR A 365 7.24 17.68 2.02
N LEU A 366 7.97 17.15 3.01
CA LEU A 366 7.82 15.78 3.51
C LEU A 366 7.35 15.77 4.96
N GLY A 367 6.93 14.60 5.43
CA GLY A 367 6.64 14.36 6.85
C GLY A 367 5.40 15.11 7.35
N ILE A 368 5.42 15.44 8.65
CA ILE A 368 4.35 16.18 9.33
C ILE A 368 4.00 17.53 8.70
N PRO A 369 4.97 18.38 8.28
CA PRO A 369 4.64 19.63 7.62
C PRO A 369 3.68 19.46 6.44
N ARG A 370 3.87 18.40 5.64
CA ARG A 370 2.97 18.09 4.52
C ARG A 370 1.61 17.59 5.00
N LEU A 371 1.56 16.71 5.99
CA LEU A 371 0.30 16.23 6.57
C LEU A 371 -0.53 17.39 7.15
N VAL A 372 0.10 18.35 7.82
CA VAL A 372 -0.57 19.55 8.36
C VAL A 372 -1.11 20.45 7.24
N GLU A 373 -0.36 20.61 6.16
CA GLU A 373 -0.81 21.37 4.98
C GLU A 373 -2.06 20.76 4.33
N ILE A 374 -2.11 19.43 4.24
CA ILE A 374 -3.21 18.68 3.64
C ILE A 374 -4.41 18.62 4.60
N LEU A 375 -4.23 18.06 5.80
CA LEU A 375 -5.33 17.63 6.66
C LEU A 375 -5.84 18.72 7.59
N GLN A 376 -4.98 19.57 8.14
CA GLN A 376 -5.40 20.57 9.12
C GLN A 376 -5.73 21.92 8.49
N ARG A 377 -4.90 22.36 7.55
CA ARG A 377 -5.02 23.70 6.97
C ARG A 377 -5.79 23.72 5.67
N ALA A 378 -5.90 22.58 4.98
CA ALA A 378 -6.40 22.50 3.60
C ALA A 378 -5.81 23.65 2.75
N SER A 379 -4.48 23.80 2.79
CA SER A 379 -3.83 25.03 2.33
C SER A 379 -3.98 25.22 0.83
N ARG A 380 -4.58 26.35 0.41
CA ARG A 380 -4.64 26.77 -1.00
C ARG A 380 -3.26 27.13 -1.57
N LYS A 381 -2.34 27.58 -0.72
CA LYS A 381 -0.95 27.91 -1.09
C LYS A 381 -0.02 26.86 -0.48
N GLN A 382 0.18 25.77 -1.21
CA GLN A 382 1.13 24.72 -0.81
C GLN A 382 2.56 25.23 -1.01
N LYS A 383 3.50 24.83 -0.14
CA LYS A 383 4.89 25.31 -0.24
C LYS A 383 5.63 24.77 -1.46
N THR A 384 5.34 23.52 -1.84
CA THR A 384 5.97 22.84 -2.97
C THR A 384 4.89 22.22 -3.85
N PRO A 385 4.15 23.02 -4.63
CA PRO A 385 3.16 22.51 -5.57
C PRO A 385 3.89 21.80 -6.72
N LEU A 386 3.45 20.59 -7.06
CA LEU A 386 3.98 19.81 -8.16
C LEU A 386 2.82 19.30 -9.02
N ALA A 387 3.02 19.33 -10.34
CA ALA A 387 2.12 18.72 -11.31
C ALA A 387 2.93 17.76 -12.17
N TYR A 388 2.47 16.52 -12.27
CA TYR A 388 3.03 15.53 -13.19
C TYR A 388 2.19 15.59 -14.46
N VAL A 389 2.80 16.06 -15.56
CA VAL A 389 2.18 16.02 -16.89
C VAL A 389 2.65 14.72 -17.52
N ALA A 390 1.72 13.78 -17.65
CA ALA A 390 1.95 12.42 -18.15
C ALA A 390 1.96 12.37 -19.68
#